data_AF-A0AA36GHP2-F1
#
_entry.id   AF-A0AA36GHP2-F1
#
_cell.length_a   1.000
_cell.length_b   1.000
_cell.length_c   1.000
_cell.angle_alpha   90.00
_cell.angle_beta   90.00
_cell.angle_gamma   90.00
#
_symmetry.space_group_name_H-M   'P 1'
#
loop_
_entity.id
_entity.type
_entity.pdbx_description
1 polymer ?
#
loop_
_entity_poly.entity_id
_entity_poly.type
_entity_poly.pdbx_seq_one_letter_code
_entity_poly.pdbx_strand_id
1 'polypeptide(L)'
;RLGNQVFHLVSGYGIARTIDRIHYLPYKDRAHIKKNLTYLESVFPLLNRTYVLAKKGVKQREVKFVEENDSYADPSRLKNLTDQYLLLDFFFAQNVRYFEDYVAELRAILQFSDEMKSNGSIITRSLQSHSDSMCIHVRTTDFIRLHWETDVNKTVKAVNALAKKMNMSNFLLFGDDQQVMINMSQVIIKDG
;
A
#
# COMPACT_ATOMS: atom_id res chain seq x y z
N ARG A 1 -6.30 6.88 0.55
CA ARG A 1 -5.17 6.37 1.39
C ARG A 1 -4.05 5.97 0.48
N LEU A 2 -2.81 6.33 0.82
CA LEU A 2 -1.62 6.05 0.02
C LEU A 2 -1.45 4.55 -0.28
N GLY A 3 -1.56 3.70 0.75
CA GLY A 3 -1.42 2.24 0.62
C GLY A 3 -2.30 1.63 -0.48
N ASN A 4 -3.60 1.95 -0.50
CA ASN A 4 -4.51 1.44 -1.54
C ASN A 4 -4.14 1.91 -2.95
N GLN A 5 -3.64 3.14 -3.09
CA GLN A 5 -3.24 3.66 -4.40
C GLN A 5 -1.96 2.98 -4.90
N VAL A 6 -0.97 2.80 -4.01
CA VAL A 6 0.24 2.04 -4.34
C VAL A 6 -0.13 0.60 -4.71
N PHE A 7 -0.97 -0.06 -3.90
CA PHE A 7 -1.42 -1.43 -4.14
C PHE A 7 -2.10 -1.56 -5.50
N HIS A 8 -3.01 -0.65 -5.84
CA HIS A 8 -3.68 -0.64 -7.14
C HIS A 8 -2.69 -0.53 -8.30
N LEU A 9 -1.71 0.37 -8.20
CA LEU A 9 -0.72 0.57 -9.25
C LEU A 9 0.20 -0.65 -9.42
N VAL A 10 0.65 -1.27 -8.33
CA VAL A 10 1.53 -2.44 -8.40
C VAL A 10 0.79 -3.72 -8.81
N SER A 11 -0.45 -3.91 -8.37
CA SER A 11 -1.30 -5.01 -8.85
C SER A 11 -1.59 -4.84 -10.34
N GLY A 12 -1.98 -3.64 -10.78
CA GLY A 12 -2.20 -3.38 -12.20
C GLY A 12 -0.93 -3.56 -13.03
N TYR A 13 0.24 -3.16 -12.50
CA TYR A 13 1.53 -3.43 -13.11
C TYR A 13 1.79 -4.93 -13.28
N GLY A 14 1.66 -5.72 -12.21
CA GLY A 14 1.92 -7.15 -12.26
C GLY A 14 0.93 -7.92 -13.14
N ILE A 15 -0.37 -7.59 -13.09
CA ILE A 15 -1.38 -8.13 -14.01
C ILE A 15 -0.98 -7.85 -15.46
N ALA A 16 -0.63 -6.60 -15.78
CA ALA A 16 -0.27 -6.21 -17.14
C ALA A 16 0.99 -6.93 -17.63
N ARG A 17 2.03 -7.05 -16.78
CA ARG A 17 3.26 -7.80 -17.09
C ARG A 17 2.98 -9.27 -17.37
N THR A 18 2.12 -9.92 -16.60
CA THR A 18 1.77 -11.33 -16.77
C THR A 18 1.12 -11.64 -18.12
N ILE A 19 0.47 -10.65 -18.74
CA ILE A 19 -0.20 -10.77 -20.04
C ILE A 19 0.47 -9.97 -21.15
N ASP A 20 1.73 -9.58 -20.97
CA ASP A 20 2.55 -8.84 -21.93
C ASP A 20 1.89 -7.54 -22.42
N ARG A 21 1.25 -6.81 -21.50
CA ARG A 21 0.59 -5.53 -21.74
C ARG A 21 1.17 -4.44 -20.83
N ILE A 22 0.74 -3.20 -21.09
CA ILE A 22 1.05 -2.03 -20.26
C ILE A 22 -0.20 -1.69 -19.43
N HIS A 23 -0.02 -1.47 -18.14
CA HIS A 23 -1.10 -1.03 -17.26
C HIS A 23 -1.61 0.35 -17.70
N TYR A 24 -2.92 0.53 -17.79
CA TYR A 24 -3.50 1.85 -18.07
C TYR A 24 -4.50 2.25 -16.99
N LEU A 25 -4.58 3.56 -16.75
CA LEU A 25 -5.61 4.14 -15.89
C LEU A 25 -6.71 4.76 -16.77
N PRO A 26 -7.98 4.35 -16.61
CA PRO A 26 -9.08 4.80 -17.46
C PRO A 26 -9.35 6.30 -17.31
N TYR A 27 -9.92 6.91 -18.35
CA TYR A 27 -10.39 8.29 -18.29
C TYR A 27 -11.64 8.38 -17.41
N LYS A 28 -11.47 8.54 -16.09
CA LYS A 28 -12.54 8.90 -15.13
C LYS A 28 -12.13 10.17 -14.37
N ASP A 29 -13.14 10.92 -13.92
CA ASP A 29 -13.05 12.28 -13.33
C ASP A 29 -11.70 12.62 -12.69
N ARG A 30 -10.90 13.42 -13.41
CA ARG A 30 -9.43 13.36 -13.32
C ARG A 30 -8.84 14.17 -12.18
N ALA A 31 -9.58 15.05 -11.53
CA ALA A 31 -8.98 16.00 -10.58
C ALA A 31 -8.35 15.28 -9.37
N HIS A 32 -9.11 14.42 -8.71
CA HIS A 32 -8.63 13.67 -7.53
C HIS A 32 -7.58 12.62 -7.90
N ILE A 33 -7.76 11.90 -9.01
CA ILE A 33 -6.81 10.89 -9.48
C ILE A 33 -5.48 11.54 -9.85
N LYS A 34 -5.50 12.63 -10.63
CA LYS A 34 -4.26 13.37 -10.98
C LYS A 34 -3.54 13.87 -9.75
N LYS A 35 -4.25 14.44 -8.77
CA LYS A 35 -3.64 14.90 -7.53
C LYS A 35 -2.90 13.77 -6.80
N ASN A 36 -3.51 12.58 -6.72
CA ASN A 36 -2.88 11.42 -6.11
C ASN A 36 -1.67 10.91 -6.91
N LEU A 37 -1.78 10.88 -8.24
CA LEU A 37 -0.65 10.48 -9.10
C LEU A 37 0.51 11.47 -8.99
N THR A 38 0.25 12.78 -9.03
CA THR A 38 1.30 13.79 -8.84
C THR A 38 1.99 13.65 -7.49
N TYR A 39 1.24 13.40 -6.42
CA TYR A 39 1.83 13.12 -5.11
C TYR A 39 2.65 11.82 -5.10
N LEU A 40 2.14 10.75 -5.70
CA LEU A 40 2.86 9.50 -5.82
C LEU A 40 4.15 9.65 -6.63
N GLU A 41 4.13 10.44 -7.69
CA GLU A 41 5.29 10.74 -8.53
C GLU A 41 6.34 11.58 -7.80
N SER A 42 5.93 12.49 -6.91
CA SER A 42 6.87 13.23 -6.06
C SER A 42 7.52 12.33 -4.99
N VAL A 43 6.84 11.24 -4.58
CA VAL A 43 7.38 10.27 -3.61
C VAL A 43 8.19 9.17 -4.30
N PHE A 44 7.70 8.62 -5.41
CA PHE A 44 8.26 7.49 -6.17
C PHE A 44 8.41 7.88 -7.66
N PRO A 45 9.49 8.58 -8.05
CA PRO A 45 9.60 9.18 -9.38
C PRO A 45 9.55 8.20 -10.56
N LEU A 46 9.96 6.94 -10.35
CA LEU A 46 9.96 5.92 -11.40
C LEU A 46 8.60 5.25 -11.60
N LEU A 47 7.64 5.47 -10.68
CA LEU A 47 6.32 4.84 -10.74
C LEU A 47 5.51 5.27 -11.97
N ASN A 48 5.69 6.50 -12.46
CA ASN A 48 5.00 6.99 -13.66
C ASN A 48 5.38 6.25 -14.96
N ARG A 49 6.47 5.48 -14.95
CA ARG A 49 6.91 4.69 -16.11
C ARG A 49 6.15 3.37 -16.24
N THR A 50 5.36 3.02 -15.22
CA THR A 50 4.68 1.71 -15.13
C THR A 50 3.26 1.71 -15.69
N TYR A 51 2.70 2.88 -15.96
CA TYR A 51 1.32 3.02 -16.44
C TYR A 51 1.17 4.12 -17.49
N VAL A 52 0.07 4.04 -18.25
CA VAL A 52 -0.36 5.10 -19.18
C VAL A 52 -1.75 5.62 -18.83
N LEU A 53 -2.01 6.90 -19.10
CA LEU A 53 -3.32 7.50 -18.90
C LEU A 53 -4.14 7.43 -20.19
N ALA A 54 -5.26 6.71 -20.19
CA ALA A 54 -6.13 6.61 -21.36
C ALA A 54 -6.76 7.96 -21.73
N LYS A 55 -6.82 8.28 -23.02
CA LYS A 55 -7.49 9.49 -23.55
C LYS A 55 -9.01 9.39 -23.36
N LYS A 56 -9.71 10.54 -23.39
CA LYS A 56 -11.18 10.56 -23.36
C LYS A 56 -11.71 9.85 -24.60
N GLY A 57 -12.73 9.00 -24.43
CA GLY A 57 -13.43 8.34 -25.53
C GLY A 57 -12.71 7.13 -26.13
N VAL A 58 -11.70 6.57 -25.48
CA VAL A 58 -11.13 5.29 -25.91
C VAL A 58 -12.18 4.18 -25.82
N LYS A 59 -12.23 3.30 -26.82
CA LYS A 59 -13.04 2.08 -26.77
C LYS A 59 -12.32 1.07 -25.87
N GLN A 60 -13.00 0.58 -24.85
CA GLN A 60 -12.47 -0.37 -23.88
C GLN A 60 -13.45 -1.52 -23.72
N ARG A 61 -12.91 -2.73 -23.55
CA ARG A 61 -13.70 -3.92 -23.23
C ARG A 61 -13.75 -4.09 -21.73
N GLU A 62 -14.95 -4.10 -21.18
CA GLU A 62 -15.15 -4.46 -19.78
C GLU A 62 -14.95 -5.97 -19.60
N VAL A 63 -14.22 -6.34 -18.55
CA VAL A 63 -13.90 -7.73 -18.25
C VAL A 63 -14.17 -7.99 -16.79
N LYS A 64 -15.05 -8.97 -16.53
CA LYS A 64 -15.27 -9.50 -15.20
C LYS A 64 -14.04 -10.24 -14.70
N PHE A 65 -13.28 -9.59 -13.82
CA PHE A 65 -11.99 -10.00 -13.31
C PHE A 65 -12.09 -10.65 -11.94
N VAL A 66 -12.53 -9.93 -10.91
CA VAL A 66 -12.72 -10.44 -9.54
C VAL A 66 -13.95 -9.82 -8.89
N GLU A 67 -14.67 -10.61 -8.09
CA GLU A 67 -15.85 -10.11 -7.37
C GLU A 67 -15.47 -9.38 -6.08
N GLU A 68 -14.48 -9.90 -5.36
CA GLU A 68 -13.97 -9.33 -4.12
C GLU A 68 -12.59 -8.71 -4.32
N ASN A 69 -12.30 -7.67 -3.56
CA ASN A 69 -11.10 -6.87 -3.78
C ASN A 69 -9.80 -7.61 -3.43
N ASP A 70 -9.84 -8.54 -2.48
CA ASP A 70 -8.74 -9.38 -2.00
C ASP A 70 -8.69 -10.76 -2.68
N SER A 71 -9.64 -11.07 -3.56
CA SER A 71 -9.65 -12.30 -4.35
C SER A 71 -8.59 -12.32 -5.46
N TYR A 72 -8.17 -13.54 -5.82
CA TYR A 72 -7.22 -13.78 -6.91
C TYR A 72 -7.91 -14.41 -8.12
N ALA A 73 -7.70 -13.82 -9.30
CA ALA A 73 -7.97 -14.46 -10.59
C ALA A 73 -6.69 -14.47 -11.43
N ASP A 74 -6.36 -15.61 -12.05
CA ASP A 74 -5.17 -15.70 -12.90
C ASP A 74 -5.28 -14.75 -14.11
N PRO A 75 -4.39 -13.75 -14.24
CA PRO A 75 -4.39 -12.82 -15.38
C PRO A 75 -4.20 -13.54 -16.72
N SER A 76 -3.53 -14.70 -16.76
CA SER A 76 -3.21 -15.44 -17.99
C SER A 76 -4.43 -15.77 -18.84
N ARG A 77 -5.62 -15.87 -18.22
CA ARG A 77 -6.90 -16.05 -18.94
C ARG A 77 -7.25 -14.92 -19.90
N LEU A 78 -6.57 -13.77 -19.80
CA LEU A 78 -6.78 -12.59 -20.62
C LEU A 78 -5.84 -12.50 -21.84
N LYS A 79 -4.83 -13.39 -21.94
CA LYS A 79 -3.81 -13.33 -23.01
C LYS A 79 -4.38 -13.35 -24.43
N ASN A 80 -5.49 -14.07 -24.61
CA ASN A 80 -6.13 -14.22 -25.92
C ASN A 80 -7.09 -13.07 -26.28
N LEU A 81 -7.35 -12.13 -25.37
CA LEU A 81 -8.14 -10.95 -25.69
C LEU A 81 -7.27 -10.01 -26.55
N THR A 82 -7.82 -9.51 -27.65
CA THR A 82 -7.07 -8.67 -28.60
C THR A 82 -7.45 -7.19 -28.54
N ASP A 83 -8.48 -6.83 -27.78
CA ASP A 83 -8.89 -5.46 -27.54
C ASP A 83 -7.73 -4.61 -26.99
N GLN A 84 -7.57 -3.39 -27.51
CA GLN A 84 -6.47 -2.49 -27.12
C GLN A 84 -6.51 -2.14 -25.63
N TYR A 85 -7.71 -1.90 -25.09
CA TYR A 85 -7.94 -1.55 -23.68
C TYR A 85 -8.86 -2.58 -23.03
N LEU A 86 -8.37 -3.24 -21.97
CA LEU A 86 -9.15 -4.14 -21.12
C LEU A 86 -9.44 -3.45 -19.79
N LEU A 87 -10.69 -3.05 -19.57
CA LEU A 87 -11.13 -2.48 -18.30
C LEU A 87 -11.52 -3.61 -17.35
N LEU A 88 -10.66 -3.90 -16.39
CA LEU A 88 -10.90 -4.91 -15.37
C LEU A 88 -11.79 -4.33 -14.27
N ASP A 89 -12.79 -5.07 -13.84
CA ASP A 89 -13.82 -4.62 -12.89
C ASP A 89 -13.43 -4.78 -11.41
N PHE A 90 -12.26 -4.27 -11.02
CA PHE A 90 -11.85 -4.23 -9.61
C PHE A 90 -11.61 -2.80 -9.13
N PHE A 91 -11.58 -2.63 -7.80
CA PHE A 91 -11.27 -1.34 -7.18
C PHE A 91 -9.77 -1.14 -6.95
N PHE A 92 -9.14 -2.05 -6.21
CA PHE A 92 -7.70 -1.95 -5.87
C PHE A 92 -6.93 -3.25 -6.12
N ALA A 93 -7.61 -4.39 -6.35
CA ALA A 93 -6.98 -5.71 -6.55
C ALA A 93 -5.96 -6.01 -5.44
N GLN A 94 -6.43 -6.02 -4.19
CA GLN A 94 -5.65 -6.20 -2.96
C GLN A 94 -5.15 -7.63 -2.71
N ASN A 95 -4.70 -8.34 -3.76
CA ASN A 95 -4.08 -9.66 -3.64
C ASN A 95 -2.60 -9.62 -4.09
N VAL A 96 -1.70 -10.08 -3.22
CA VAL A 96 -0.25 -10.01 -3.43
C VAL A 96 0.20 -10.84 -4.63
N ARG A 97 -0.55 -11.90 -4.96
CA ARG A 97 -0.25 -12.81 -6.08
C ARG A 97 -0.26 -12.14 -7.44
N TYR A 98 -0.84 -10.95 -7.55
CA TYR A 98 -0.76 -10.18 -8.78
C TYR A 98 0.64 -9.66 -9.08
N PHE A 99 1.48 -9.50 -8.07
CA PHE A 99 2.79 -8.87 -8.23
C PHE A 99 3.95 -9.54 -7.48
N GLU A 100 3.72 -10.67 -6.81
CA GLU A 100 4.74 -11.38 -6.03
C GLU A 100 5.99 -11.74 -6.85
N ASP A 101 5.79 -12.15 -8.10
CA ASP A 101 6.88 -12.48 -9.04
C ASP A 101 7.69 -11.24 -9.48
N TYR A 102 7.13 -10.04 -9.33
CA TYR A 102 7.73 -8.78 -9.75
C TYR A 102 8.26 -7.94 -8.58
N VAL A 103 8.31 -8.48 -7.36
CA VAL A 103 8.70 -7.73 -6.15
C VAL A 103 10.08 -7.07 -6.28
N ALA A 104 11.05 -7.75 -6.88
CA ALA A 104 12.40 -7.18 -7.07
C ALA A 104 12.38 -5.95 -7.98
N GLU A 105 11.63 -6.01 -9.07
CA GLU A 105 11.46 -4.90 -10.01
C GLU A 105 10.65 -3.76 -9.37
N LEU A 106 9.57 -4.09 -8.66
CA LEU A 106 8.76 -3.12 -7.94
C LEU A 106 9.53 -2.38 -6.85
N ARG A 107 10.49 -3.03 -6.17
CA ARG A 107 11.40 -2.35 -5.23
C ARG A 107 12.29 -1.31 -5.93
N ALA A 108 12.71 -1.57 -7.16
CA ALA A 108 13.46 -0.59 -7.95
C ALA A 108 12.57 0.57 -8.42
N ILE A 109 11.33 0.28 -8.83
CA ILE A 109 10.34 1.28 -9.24
C ILE A 109 9.92 2.18 -8.05
N LEU A 110 9.70 1.58 -6.87
CA LEU A 110 9.23 2.27 -5.67
C LEU A 110 10.37 2.86 -4.84
N GLN A 111 11.50 3.18 -5.46
CA GLN A 111 12.52 3.96 -4.78
C GLN A 111 12.03 5.38 -4.51
N PHE A 112 12.29 5.85 -3.29
CA PHE A 112 11.96 7.21 -2.88
C PHE A 112 12.72 8.24 -3.72
N SER A 113 12.09 9.40 -3.94
CA SER A 113 12.75 10.59 -4.48
C SER A 113 13.89 11.06 -3.58
N ASP A 114 14.84 11.80 -4.14
CA ASP A 114 15.99 12.30 -3.37
C ASP A 114 15.55 13.28 -2.27
N GLU A 115 14.50 14.07 -2.52
CA GLU A 115 13.87 14.91 -1.50
C GLU A 115 13.31 14.06 -0.35
N MET A 116 12.56 13.00 -0.65
CA MET A 116 12.00 12.11 0.36
C MET A 116 13.10 11.38 1.14
N LYS A 117 14.18 10.94 0.47
CA LYS A 117 15.36 10.37 1.12
C LYS A 117 16.04 11.37 2.04
N SER A 118 16.22 12.62 1.60
CA SER A 118 16.83 13.69 2.39
C SER A 118 16.01 13.98 3.65
N ASN A 119 14.71 14.24 3.49
CA ASN A 119 13.80 14.51 4.60
C ASN A 119 13.72 13.31 5.56
N GLY A 120 13.62 12.10 5.01
CA GLY A 120 13.62 10.86 5.79
C GLY A 120 14.92 10.65 6.56
N SER A 121 16.07 11.04 6.01
CA SER A 121 17.38 10.83 6.64
C SER A 121 17.54 11.56 7.98
N ILE A 122 16.85 12.69 8.15
CA ILE A 122 16.84 13.43 9.42
C ILE A 122 16.14 12.61 10.50
N ILE A 123 14.97 12.06 10.16
CA ILE A 123 14.17 11.22 11.07
C ILE A 123 14.88 9.89 11.33
N THR A 124 15.42 9.23 10.31
CA THR A 124 16.13 7.96 10.52
C THR A 124 17.38 8.15 11.37
N ARG A 125 18.08 9.28 11.24
CA ARG A 125 19.23 9.62 12.10
C ARG A 125 18.81 9.80 13.56
N SER A 126 17.70 10.48 13.84
CA SER A 126 17.21 10.61 15.23
C SER A 126 16.73 9.28 15.82
N LEU A 127 16.35 8.33 14.98
CA LEU A 127 15.93 6.98 15.38
C LEU A 127 17.07 5.95 15.39
N GLN A 128 18.32 6.32 15.09
CA GLN A 128 19.44 5.36 15.05
C GLN A 128 19.66 4.64 16.38
N SER A 129 19.50 5.33 17.51
CA SER A 129 19.61 4.74 18.85
C SER A 129 18.44 3.81 19.21
N HIS A 130 17.46 3.67 18.32
CA HIS A 130 16.24 2.88 18.48
C HIS A 130 16.18 1.73 17.46
N SER A 131 17.32 1.33 16.87
CA SER A 131 17.39 0.28 15.85
C SER A 131 16.94 -1.10 16.32
N ASP A 132 16.91 -1.34 17.63
CA ASP A 132 16.45 -2.55 18.30
C ASP A 132 14.97 -2.47 18.75
N SER A 133 14.23 -1.46 18.26
CA SER A 133 12.83 -1.25 18.65
C SER A 133 11.86 -2.18 17.93
N MET A 134 10.80 -2.56 18.64
CA MET A 134 9.63 -3.17 18.03
C MET A 134 8.73 -2.10 17.42
N CYS A 135 8.52 -2.15 16.11
CA CYS A 135 7.61 -1.25 15.42
C CYS A 135 6.16 -1.74 15.51
N ILE A 136 5.26 -0.87 15.96
CA ILE A 136 3.84 -1.19 16.15
C ILE A 136 3.02 -0.18 15.37
N HIS A 137 2.19 -0.66 14.46
CA HIS A 137 1.27 0.19 13.70
C HIS A 137 -0.18 -0.15 14.04
N VAL A 138 -0.95 0.85 14.47
CA VAL A 138 -2.38 0.70 14.78
C VAL A 138 -3.20 1.69 13.98
N ARG A 139 -4.22 1.17 13.30
CA ARG A 139 -5.20 1.97 12.55
C ARG A 139 -6.51 1.99 13.32
N THR A 140 -6.95 3.14 13.80
CA THR A 140 -8.15 3.27 14.65
C THR A 140 -9.25 4.11 14.01
N THR A 141 -8.96 5.28 13.47
CA THR A 141 -9.96 6.34 13.22
C THR A 141 -11.19 5.85 12.42
N ASP A 142 -11.02 5.61 11.14
CA ASP A 142 -12.09 5.14 10.26
C ASP A 142 -12.47 3.69 10.55
N PHE A 143 -11.60 2.90 11.17
CA PHE A 143 -11.90 1.51 11.53
C PHE A 143 -12.96 1.45 12.62
N ILE A 144 -12.91 2.34 13.61
CA ILE A 144 -13.98 2.51 14.60
C ILE A 144 -15.28 2.93 13.91
N ARG A 145 -15.22 3.91 13.00
CA ARG A 145 -16.41 4.39 12.26
C ARG A 145 -17.03 3.29 11.40
N LEU A 146 -16.22 2.37 10.87
CA LEU A 146 -16.64 1.29 9.98
C LEU A 146 -16.92 -0.03 10.72
N HIS A 147 -16.80 -0.05 12.05
CA HIS A 147 -16.93 -1.26 12.88
C HIS A 147 -15.94 -2.38 12.51
N TRP A 148 -14.74 -2.00 12.12
CA TRP A 148 -13.61 -2.87 11.78
C TRP A 148 -12.50 -2.81 12.83
N GLU A 149 -12.75 -2.22 13.99
CA GLU A 149 -11.71 -1.97 14.99
C GLU A 149 -11.03 -3.25 15.47
N THR A 150 -9.72 -3.15 15.66
CA THR A 150 -8.98 -4.11 16.47
C THR A 150 -9.00 -3.59 17.91
N ASP A 151 -9.38 -4.44 18.85
CA ASP A 151 -9.34 -4.13 20.28
C ASP A 151 -7.91 -3.73 20.70
N VAL A 152 -7.72 -2.46 21.04
CA VAL A 152 -6.43 -1.89 21.42
C VAL A 152 -5.81 -2.65 22.60
N ASN A 153 -6.62 -3.15 23.54
CA ASN A 153 -6.12 -3.92 24.67
C ASN A 153 -5.59 -5.28 24.24
N LYS A 154 -6.18 -5.91 23.22
CA LYS A 154 -5.64 -7.15 22.64
C LYS A 154 -4.31 -6.88 21.95
N THR A 155 -4.20 -5.77 21.23
CA THR A 155 -2.94 -5.35 20.60
C THR A 155 -1.84 -5.15 21.65
N VAL A 156 -2.12 -4.41 22.73
CA VAL A 156 -1.15 -4.18 23.82
C VAL A 156 -0.70 -5.51 24.46
N LYS A 157 -1.64 -6.41 24.76
CA LYS A 157 -1.30 -7.74 25.31
C LYS A 157 -0.41 -8.55 24.37
N ALA A 158 -0.71 -8.54 23.07
CA ALA A 158 0.09 -9.24 22.07
C ALA A 158 1.50 -8.64 21.95
N VAL A 159 1.60 -7.31 21.94
CA VAL A 159 2.88 -6.59 21.93
C VAL A 159 3.73 -6.98 23.13
N ASN A 160 3.19 -6.91 24.36
CA ASN A 160 3.97 -7.21 25.57
C ASN A 160 4.41 -8.68 25.61
N ALA A 161 3.56 -9.61 25.16
CA ALA A 161 3.92 -11.01 25.06
C ALA A 161 5.08 -11.25 24.07
N LEU A 162 5.06 -10.58 22.92
CA LEU A 162 6.13 -10.66 21.93
C LEU A 162 7.41 -9.98 22.45
N ALA A 163 7.29 -8.81 23.07
CA ALA A 163 8.40 -8.06 23.63
C ALA A 163 9.16 -8.90 24.66
N LYS A 164 8.44 -9.52 25.60
CA LYS A 164 9.02 -10.44 26.59
C LYS A 164 9.70 -11.65 25.95
N LYS A 165 9.08 -12.25 24.93
CA LYS A 165 9.65 -13.40 24.21
C LYS A 165 10.93 -13.04 23.45
N MET A 166 10.99 -11.83 22.90
CA MET A 166 12.11 -11.34 22.08
C MET A 166 13.14 -10.53 22.88
N ASN A 167 12.93 -10.35 24.19
CA ASN A 167 13.74 -9.50 25.07
C ASN A 167 13.90 -8.07 24.53
N MET A 168 12.79 -7.46 24.11
CA MET A 168 12.73 -6.10 23.57
C MET A 168 12.10 -5.14 24.58
N SER A 169 12.70 -3.97 24.75
CA SER A 169 12.19 -2.91 25.65
C SER A 169 11.94 -1.58 24.95
N ASN A 170 12.36 -1.45 23.68
CA ASN A 170 12.20 -0.24 22.89
C ASN A 170 11.06 -0.42 21.89
N PHE A 171 10.24 0.61 21.71
CA PHE A 171 9.04 0.56 20.87
C PHE A 171 8.92 1.82 20.01
N LEU A 172 8.50 1.64 18.76
CA LEU A 172 8.14 2.73 17.85
C LEU A 172 6.67 2.59 17.49
N LEU A 173 5.85 3.56 17.91
CA LEU A 173 4.41 3.56 17.70
C LEU A 173 4.04 4.41 16.49
N PHE A 174 3.27 3.82 15.58
CA PHE A 174 2.71 4.49 14.41
C PHE A 174 1.19 4.34 14.46
N GLY A 175 0.46 5.44 14.33
CA GLY A 175 -0.99 5.38 14.27
C GLY A 175 -1.60 6.66 13.75
N ASP A 176 -2.91 6.60 13.54
CA ASP A 176 -3.71 7.67 12.97
C ASP A 176 -4.57 8.42 14.00
N ASP A 177 -4.52 8.01 15.28
CA ASP A 177 -5.11 8.70 16.42
C ASP A 177 -4.06 8.97 17.50
N GLN A 178 -3.76 10.26 17.72
CA GLN A 178 -2.72 10.69 18.64
C GLN A 178 -3.01 10.29 20.10
N GLN A 179 -4.27 10.40 20.54
CA GLN A 179 -4.62 10.09 21.93
C GLN A 179 -4.52 8.59 22.20
N VAL A 180 -4.92 7.76 21.24
CA VAL A 180 -4.72 6.31 21.35
C VAL A 180 -3.24 5.98 21.43
N MET A 181 -2.38 6.62 20.62
CA MET A 181 -0.93 6.36 20.67
C MET A 181 -0.30 6.75 22.01
N ILE A 182 -0.72 7.88 22.59
CA ILE A 182 -0.27 8.31 23.93
C ILE A 182 -0.71 7.31 25.01
N ASN A 183 -1.97 6.87 24.97
CA ASN A 183 -2.47 5.92 25.96
C ASN A 183 -1.77 4.56 25.83
N MET A 184 -1.53 4.09 24.60
CA MET A 184 -0.83 2.84 24.34
C MET A 184 0.61 2.88 24.85
N SER A 185 1.34 3.98 24.66
CA SER A 185 2.73 4.08 25.12
C SER A 185 2.86 3.93 26.64
N GLN A 186 1.90 4.45 27.39
CA GLN A 186 1.88 4.34 28.85
C GLN A 186 1.64 2.91 29.34
N VAL A 187 0.85 2.12 28.62
CA VAL A 187 0.51 0.74 29.04
C VAL A 187 1.56 -0.27 28.57
N ILE A 188 2.09 -0.13 27.36
CA ILE A 188 3.15 -1.03 26.83
C ILE A 188 4.40 -0.97 27.72
N ILE A 189 4.81 0.22 28.15
CA ILE A 189 5.97 0.41 29.03
C ILE A 189 5.73 -0.17 30.44
N LYS A 190 4.47 -0.22 30.89
CA LYS A 190 4.13 -0.67 32.25
C LYS A 190 4.10 -2.19 32.38
N ASP A 191 3.71 -2.88 31.32
CA ASP A 191 3.37 -4.31 31.33
C ASP A 191 4.37 -5.19 30.53
N GLY A 192 5.39 -4.58 29.90
CA GLY A 192 6.49 -5.24 29.18
C GLY A 192 7.75 -5.35 30.03
#